data_AF-X0XPW6-F1
#
_entry.id   AF-X0XPW6-F1
#
_cell.length_a   1.000
_cell.length_b   1.000
_cell.length_c   1.000
_cell.angle_alpha   90.00
_cell.angle_beta   90.00
_cell.angle_gamma   90.00
#
_symmetry.space_group_name_H-M   'P 1'
#
loop_
_entity.id
_entity.type
_entity.pdbx_description
1 polymer ?
#
loop_
_entity_poly.entity_id
_entity_poly.type
_entity_poly.pdbx_seq_one_letter_code
_entity_poly.pdbx_strand_id
1 'polypeptide(L)'
;MVEPKVEPQGDVKEPQKPPEGDKPPVTPEPSKTEPEPSAKPETFTREQMNQYLQASQGKKDKEIAGLTKQVAEIAGLQEGLKTANAALGAIQQEREAQELAAAEGDPDLLAQVRKRQAIA
;
A
#
# COMPACT_ATOMS: atom_id res chain seq x y z
N MET A 1 -26.52 -18.91 -7.57
CA MET A 1 -25.80 -17.62 -7.53
C MET A 1 -26.75 -16.58 -6.98
N VAL A 2 -26.41 -15.97 -5.85
CA VAL A 2 -27.07 -14.74 -5.37
C VAL A 2 -25.95 -13.87 -4.81
N GLU A 3 -25.66 -12.76 -5.47
CA GLU A 3 -24.69 -11.76 -5.02
C GLU A 3 -25.30 -10.94 -3.88
N PRO A 4 -24.58 -10.65 -2.79
CA PRO A 4 -25.02 -9.66 -1.81
C PRO A 4 -24.67 -8.26 -2.30
N LYS A 5 -25.73 -7.46 -2.49
CA LYS A 5 -25.69 -6.04 -2.83
C LYS A 5 -25.17 -5.25 -1.61
N VAL A 6 -24.06 -4.53 -1.78
CA VAL A 6 -23.50 -3.63 -0.76
C VAL A 6 -24.13 -2.25 -0.94
N GLU A 7 -24.89 -1.79 0.05
CA GLU A 7 -25.30 -0.39 0.14
C GLU A 7 -24.20 0.43 0.83
N PRO A 8 -23.75 1.57 0.28
CA PRO A 8 -22.81 2.45 0.96
C PRO A 8 -23.57 3.24 2.04
N GLN A 9 -23.33 2.94 3.32
CA GLN A 9 -23.71 3.84 4.40
C GLN A 9 -22.71 5.00 4.47
N GLY A 10 -22.91 5.97 3.58
CA GLY A 10 -22.33 7.30 3.68
C GLY A 10 -23.33 8.23 4.36
N ASP A 11 -22.96 8.77 5.52
CA ASP A 11 -23.21 10.16 5.96
C ASP A 11 -22.93 10.27 7.47
N VAL A 12 -21.65 10.40 7.82
CA VAL A 12 -21.26 10.82 9.16
C VAL A 12 -21.41 12.34 9.21
N LYS A 13 -22.49 12.85 9.82
CA LYS A 13 -22.61 14.27 10.14
C LYS A 13 -21.65 14.62 11.29
N GLU A 14 -20.72 15.54 11.05
CA GLU A 14 -19.92 16.20 12.09
C GLU A 14 -20.82 16.94 13.11
N PRO A 15 -20.45 17.00 14.41
CA PRO A 15 -21.21 17.76 15.39
C PRO A 15 -20.93 19.27 15.28
N GLN A 16 -21.97 20.07 15.04
CA GLN A 16 -21.89 21.53 15.13
C GLN A 16 -21.74 22.00 16.59
N LYS A 17 -20.83 22.95 16.79
CA LYS A 17 -20.54 23.63 18.07
C LYS A 17 -21.72 24.54 18.47
N PRO A 18 -22.19 24.55 19.73
CA PRO A 18 -23.21 25.50 20.16
C PRO A 18 -22.59 26.90 20.39
N PRO A 19 -23.28 28.02 20.07
CA PRO A 19 -22.87 29.33 20.55
C PRO A 19 -23.36 29.55 21.99
N GLU A 20 -22.43 30.01 22.83
CA GLU A 20 -22.65 30.40 24.23
C GLU A 20 -23.08 31.87 24.33
N GLY A 21 -24.00 32.18 25.25
CA GLY A 21 -24.10 33.51 25.89
C GLY A 21 -25.49 34.15 25.96
N ASP A 22 -26.19 34.00 27.08
CA ASP A 22 -26.59 35.08 28.03
C ASP A 22 -27.59 34.53 29.11
N LYS A 23 -27.48 34.96 30.37
CA LYS A 23 -28.29 34.55 31.55
C LYS A 23 -28.87 35.81 32.27
N PRO A 24 -29.76 35.72 33.28
CA PRO A 24 -31.10 35.11 33.43
C PRO A 24 -32.12 36.19 34.01
N PRO A 25 -33.40 35.95 34.45
CA PRO A 25 -33.69 35.26 35.73
C PRO A 25 -35.10 34.59 35.86
N VAL A 26 -35.18 33.36 36.35
CA VAL A 26 -36.14 32.96 37.41
C VAL A 26 -35.71 31.60 37.97
N THR A 27 -35.40 31.58 39.26
CA THR A 27 -35.25 30.35 40.05
C THR A 27 -36.61 29.94 40.60
N PRO A 28 -37.12 28.74 40.27
CA PRO A 28 -37.87 27.93 41.21
C PRO A 28 -36.89 27.02 41.98
N GLU A 29 -37.16 26.86 43.27
CA GLU A 29 -36.44 26.02 44.24
C GLU A 29 -36.29 24.54 43.82
N PRO A 30 -35.36 23.78 44.46
CA PRO A 30 -34.70 22.64 43.84
C PRO A 30 -35.58 21.41 43.86
N SER A 31 -36.06 20.99 42.69
CA SER A 31 -36.51 19.61 42.53
C SER A 31 -35.27 18.73 42.57
N LYS A 32 -35.03 18.11 43.74
CA LYS A 32 -34.05 17.03 43.90
C LYS A 32 -34.50 15.85 43.06
N THR A 33 -34.17 15.85 41.78
CA THR A 33 -34.05 14.63 41.00
C THR A 33 -32.58 14.47 40.76
N GLU A 34 -31.92 13.65 41.58
CA GLU A 34 -30.59 13.14 41.25
C GLU A 34 -30.68 12.57 39.83
N PRO A 35 -29.84 13.01 38.87
CA PRO A 35 -29.68 12.23 37.66
C PRO A 35 -29.09 10.90 38.09
N GLU A 36 -29.86 9.81 37.95
CA GLU A 36 -29.33 8.45 38.12
C GLU A 36 -28.03 8.35 37.31
N PRO A 37 -26.88 8.02 37.93
CA PRO A 37 -25.67 7.76 37.17
C PRO A 37 -25.78 6.33 36.66
N SER A 38 -26.55 6.10 35.60
CA SER A 38 -26.79 4.73 35.13
C SER A 38 -26.59 4.58 33.62
N ALA A 39 -25.43 5.03 33.16
CA ALA A 39 -24.72 4.27 32.14
C ALA A 39 -23.39 3.85 32.75
N LYS A 40 -23.33 2.63 33.31
CA LYS A 40 -22.05 2.00 33.60
C LYS A 40 -21.24 2.04 32.30
N PRO A 41 -19.95 2.42 32.31
CA PRO A 41 -19.13 2.26 31.11
C PRO A 41 -19.25 0.81 30.67
N GLU A 42 -19.53 0.57 29.38
CA GLU A 42 -19.53 -0.78 28.82
C GLU A 42 -18.12 -1.36 28.97
N THR A 43 -17.89 -2.04 30.09
CA THR A 43 -16.62 -2.72 30.35
C THR A 43 -16.69 -4.05 29.63
N PHE A 44 -15.91 -4.18 28.56
CA PHE A 44 -15.73 -5.46 27.88
C PHE A 44 -15.30 -6.52 28.88
N THR A 45 -15.88 -7.71 28.78
CA THR A 45 -15.41 -8.84 29.56
C THR A 45 -13.99 -9.21 29.13
N ARG A 46 -13.22 -9.82 30.03
CA ARG A 46 -11.87 -10.31 29.71
C ARG A 46 -11.87 -11.26 28.50
N GLU A 47 -12.94 -12.04 28.34
CA GLU A 47 -13.15 -12.92 27.18
C GLU A 47 -13.36 -12.13 25.89
N GLN A 48 -14.21 -11.10 25.90
CA GLN A 48 -14.43 -10.23 24.74
C GLN A 48 -13.14 -9.51 24.32
N MET A 49 -12.36 -9.02 25.30
CA MET A 49 -11.07 -8.40 25.01
C MET A 49 -10.06 -9.39 24.42
N ASN A 50 -10.00 -10.62 24.95
CA ASN A 50 -9.15 -11.68 24.41
C ASN A 50 -9.55 -12.07 22.98
N GLN A 51 -10.85 -12.20 22.69
CA GLN A 51 -11.34 -12.50 21.34
C GLN A 51 -10.96 -11.38 20.35
N TYR A 52 -11.11 -10.11 20.77
CA TYR A 52 -10.69 -8.98 19.95
C TYR A 52 -9.18 -9.00 19.67
N LEU A 53 -8.36 -9.24 20.69
CA LEU A 53 -6.91 -9.32 20.55
C LEU A 53 -6.49 -10.46 19.62
N GLN A 54 -7.08 -11.64 19.76
CA GLN A 54 -6.82 -12.77 18.86
C GLN A 54 -7.23 -12.46 17.42
N ALA A 55 -8.41 -11.87 17.21
CA ALA A 55 -8.87 -11.49 15.87
C ALA A 55 -7.96 -10.42 15.25
N SER A 56 -7.50 -9.44 16.05
CA SER A 56 -6.56 -8.41 15.61
C SER A 56 -5.20 -9.00 15.23
N GLN A 57 -4.66 -9.90 16.06
CA GLN A 57 -3.41 -10.62 15.77
C GLN A 57 -3.54 -11.43 14.49
N GLY A 58 -4.60 -12.22 14.34
CA GLY A 58 -4.82 -13.03 13.13
C GLY A 58 -4.96 -12.20 11.85
N LYS A 59 -5.45 -10.95 11.93
CA LYS A 59 -5.45 -10.02 10.79
C LYS A 59 -4.03 -9.56 10.45
N LYS A 60 -3.25 -9.16 11.47
CA LYS A 60 -1.85 -8.73 11.29
C LYS A 60 -0.98 -9.87 10.75
N ASP A 61 -1.19 -11.10 11.22
CA ASP A 61 -0.44 -12.26 10.74
C ASP A 61 -0.70 -12.53 9.25
N LYS A 62 -1.95 -12.39 8.81
CA LYS A 62 -2.31 -12.50 7.38
C LYS A 62 -1.67 -11.40 6.55
N GLU A 63 -1.65 -10.17 7.07
CA GLU A 63 -0.99 -9.04 6.40
C GLU A 63 0.52 -9.27 6.27
N ILE A 64 1.18 -9.71 7.36
CA ILE A 64 2.61 -10.05 7.37
C ILE A 64 2.90 -11.17 6.36
N ALA A 65 2.09 -12.22 6.32
CA ALA A 65 2.24 -13.29 5.34
C ALA A 65 2.08 -12.78 3.89
N GLY A 66 1.11 -11.89 3.64
CA GLY A 66 0.91 -11.25 2.34
C GLY A 66 2.11 -10.40 1.91
N LEU A 67 2.60 -9.54 2.80
CA LEU A 67 3.78 -8.71 2.55
C LEU A 67 5.04 -9.56 2.34
N THR A 68 5.23 -10.62 3.12
CA THR A 68 6.37 -11.54 2.97
C THR A 68 6.37 -12.19 1.58
N LYS A 69 5.20 -12.60 1.08
CA LYS A 69 5.06 -13.13 -0.28
C LYS A 69 5.42 -12.08 -1.34
N GLN A 70 4.93 -10.85 -1.20
CA GLN A 70 5.24 -9.77 -2.14
C GLN A 70 6.75 -9.44 -2.17
N VAL A 71 7.41 -9.44 -1.01
CA VAL A 71 8.87 -9.23 -0.94
C VAL A 71 9.62 -10.34 -1.69
N ALA A 72 9.20 -11.60 -1.54
CA ALA A 72 9.81 -12.70 -2.27
C ALA A 72 9.60 -12.60 -3.80
N GLU A 73 8.42 -12.17 -4.25
CA GLU A 73 8.14 -11.92 -5.66
C GLU A 73 9.02 -10.79 -6.22
N ILE A 74 9.15 -9.68 -5.48
CA ILE A 74 10.03 -8.56 -5.86
C ILE A 74 11.49 -9.03 -5.98
N ALA A 75 11.97 -9.83 -5.04
CA ALA A 75 13.33 -10.37 -5.09
C ALA A 75 13.54 -11.22 -6.36
N GLY A 76 12.58 -12.09 -6.71
CA GLY A 76 12.63 -12.88 -7.93
C GLY A 76 12.62 -12.03 -9.21
N LEU A 77 11.79 -10.97 -9.24
CA LEU A 77 11.78 -10.04 -10.37
C LEU A 77 13.09 -9.26 -10.52
N GLN A 78 13.71 -8.84 -9.41
CA GLN A 78 15.00 -8.18 -9.43
C GLN A 78 16.12 -9.09 -9.94
N GLU A 79 16.09 -10.36 -9.57
CA GLU A 79 17.02 -11.36 -10.09
C GLU A 79 16.80 -11.59 -11.60
N GLY A 80 15.55 -11.75 -12.02
CA GLY A 80 15.19 -11.86 -13.43
C GLY A 80 15.67 -10.67 -14.26
N LEU A 81 15.51 -9.45 -13.74
CA LEU A 81 15.97 -8.22 -14.39
C LEU A 81 17.49 -8.18 -14.53
N LYS A 82 18.25 -8.60 -13.49
CA LYS A 82 19.71 -8.69 -13.57
C LYS A 82 20.15 -9.66 -14.67
N THR A 83 19.52 -10.83 -14.72
CA THR A 83 19.81 -11.86 -15.74
C THR A 83 19.47 -11.36 -17.14
N ALA A 84 18.32 -10.71 -17.31
CA ALA A 84 17.91 -10.14 -18.59
C ALA A 84 18.88 -9.05 -19.07
N ASN A 85 19.34 -8.17 -18.17
CA ASN A 85 20.33 -7.14 -18.50
C ASN A 85 21.69 -7.74 -18.90
N ALA A 86 22.13 -8.79 -18.20
CA ALA A 86 23.36 -9.51 -18.57
C ALA A 86 23.24 -10.14 -19.96
N ALA A 87 22.10 -10.79 -20.25
CA ALA A 87 21.83 -11.36 -21.57
C ALA A 87 21.78 -10.29 -22.67
N LEU A 88 21.15 -9.15 -22.40
CA LEU A 88 21.09 -8.03 -23.34
C LEU A 88 22.50 -7.49 -23.65
N GLY A 89 23.37 -7.36 -22.64
CA GLY A 89 24.76 -6.98 -22.83
C GLY A 89 25.53 -7.98 -23.70
N ALA A 90 25.35 -9.29 -23.47
CA ALA A 90 25.97 -10.33 -24.28
C ALA A 90 25.49 -10.28 -25.74
N ILE A 91 24.19 -10.10 -25.98
CA ILE A 91 23.62 -9.97 -27.32
C ILE A 91 24.16 -8.72 -28.03
N GLN A 92 24.30 -7.60 -27.32
CA GLN A 92 24.88 -6.39 -27.89
C GLN A 92 26.33 -6.59 -28.31
N GLN A 93 27.15 -7.21 -27.45
CA GLN A 93 28.54 -7.54 -27.78
C GLN A 93 28.64 -8.50 -28.97
N GLU A 94 27.79 -9.53 -29.02
CA GLU A 94 27.77 -10.46 -30.15
C GLU A 94 27.36 -9.74 -31.45
N ARG A 95 26.34 -8.88 -31.39
CA ARG A 95 25.92 -8.08 -32.56
C ARG A 95 27.05 -7.17 -33.05
N GLU A 96 27.76 -6.50 -32.15
CA GLU A 96 28.90 -5.65 -32.50
C GLU A 96 30.05 -6.45 -33.11
N ALA A 97 30.33 -7.64 -32.58
CA ALA A 97 31.33 -8.55 -33.13
C ALA A 97 30.94 -9.03 -34.54
N GLN A 98 29.66 -9.39 -34.74
CA GLN A 98 29.14 -9.77 -36.05
C GLN A 98 29.18 -8.60 -37.05
N GLU A 99 28.88 -7.38 -36.62
CA GLU A 99 28.93 -6.19 -37.46
C GLU A 99 30.37 -5.87 -37.90
N LEU A 100 31.35 -6.04 -37.01
CA LEU A 100 32.78 -5.92 -37.33
C LEU A 100 33.23 -7.02 -38.30
N ALA A 101 32.83 -8.27 -38.08
CA ALA A 101 33.16 -9.39 -38.95
C ALA A 101 32.52 -9.24 -40.35
N ALA A 102 31.30 -8.73 -40.43
CA ALA A 102 30.63 -8.47 -41.71
C ALA A 102 31.24 -7.30 -42.49
N ALA A 103 31.86 -6.35 -41.80
CA ALA A 103 32.61 -5.26 -42.42
C ALA A 103 34.06 -5.64 -42.75
N GLU A 104 34.50 -6.85 -42.38
CA GLU A 104 35.84 -7.33 -42.66
C GLU A 104 36.02 -7.50 -44.18
N GLY A 105 36.93 -6.72 -44.76
CA GLY A 105 37.19 -6.69 -46.20
C GLY A 105 36.63 -5.46 -46.94
N ASP A 106 35.79 -4.65 -46.28
CA ASP A 106 35.36 -3.33 -46.79
C ASP A 106 35.82 -2.22 -45.83
N PRO A 107 36.85 -1.43 -46.20
CA PRO A 107 37.42 -0.42 -45.33
C PRO A 107 36.45 0.74 -45.02
N ASP A 108 35.53 1.05 -45.94
CA ASP A 108 34.55 2.12 -45.75
C ASP A 108 33.45 1.69 -44.78
N LEU A 109 32.97 0.44 -44.90
CA LEU A 109 32.05 -0.14 -43.93
C LEU A 109 32.72 -0.27 -42.56
N LEU A 110 33.97 -0.74 -42.50
CA LEU A 110 34.70 -0.88 -41.23
C LEU A 110 34.88 0.47 -40.52
N ALA A 111 35.19 1.53 -41.27
CA ALA A 111 35.27 2.89 -40.74
C ALA A 111 33.92 3.37 -40.18
N GLN A 112 32.80 3.06 -40.86
CA GLN A 112 31.46 3.39 -40.38
C GLN A 112 31.10 2.64 -39.11
N VAL A 113 31.36 1.33 -39.04
CA VAL A 113 31.10 0.51 -37.84
C VAL A 113 31.90 1.03 -36.64
N ARG A 114 33.20 1.28 -36.80
CA ARG A 114 34.06 1.84 -35.75
C ARG A 114 33.61 3.22 -35.30
N LYS A 115 33.15 4.07 -36.23
CA LYS A 115 32.61 5.40 -35.90
C LYS A 115 31.33 5.29 -35.07
N ARG A 116 30.45 4.33 -35.36
CA ARG A 116 29.24 4.08 -34.55
C ARG A 116 29.60 3.60 -33.15
N GLN A 117 30.58 2.71 -33.01
CA GLN A 117 31.06 2.21 -31.72
C GLN A 117 31.74 3.30 -30.87
N ALA A 118 32.35 4.31 -31.48
CA ALA A 118 33.01 5.40 -30.75
C ALA A 118 32.04 6.41 -30.10
N ILE A 119 30.74 6.34 -30.42
CA ILE A 119 29.72 7.29 -29.96
C ILE A 119 28.68 6.62 -29.02
N ALA A 120 28.70 5.28 -28.95
CA ALA A 120 27.86 4.47 -28.06
C ALA A 120 28.47 4.39 -26.65
#